data_AF-A0A816JZC4-F1
#
_entry.id   AF-A0A816JZC4-F1
#
_cell.length_a   1.000
_cell.length_b   1.000
_cell.length_c   1.000
_cell.angle_alpha   90.00
_cell.angle_beta   90.00
_cell.angle_gamma   90.00
#
_symmetry.space_group_name_H-M   'P 1'
#
loop_
_entity.id
_entity.type
_entity.pdbx_description
1 polymer ?
#
loop_
_entity_poly.entity_id
_entity_poly.type
_entity_poly.pdbx_seq_one_letter_code
_entity_poly.pdbx_strand_id
1 'polypeptide(L)'
;MGATLEGQKKESIWDLMRRQGARRALVKKIMMIRPKKSLEATRRPSRAIRRRVKTLKELIPHPKSSSEGLDELFRQTADYILALERKVIVIQTMVQALTETDCV
;
A
#
# COMPACT_ATOMS: atom_id res chain seq x y z
N MET A 1 29.42 -29.58 -66.99
CA MET A 1 29.73 -29.23 -65.59
C MET A 1 28.47 -28.63 -64.99
N GLY A 2 27.59 -29.45 -64.43
CA GLY A 2 26.27 -29.03 -63.94
C GLY A 2 26.35 -28.36 -62.57
N ALA A 3 25.66 -27.24 -62.41
CA ALA A 3 25.56 -26.50 -61.15
C ALA A 3 24.70 -27.28 -60.15
N THR A 4 25.23 -27.55 -58.95
CA THR A 4 24.42 -27.97 -57.80
C THR A 4 23.80 -26.74 -57.17
N LEU A 5 22.49 -26.57 -57.37
CA LEU A 5 21.67 -25.61 -56.64
C LEU A 5 21.53 -26.11 -55.19
N GLU A 6 22.37 -25.59 -54.30
CA GLU A 6 22.23 -25.74 -52.85
C GLU A 6 20.85 -25.25 -52.41
N GLY A 7 20.13 -26.15 -51.73
CA GLY A 7 18.70 -26.09 -51.52
C GLY A 7 18.23 -24.84 -50.76
N GLN A 8 17.37 -24.06 -51.40
CA GLN A 8 16.51 -23.14 -50.66
C GLN A 8 15.58 -23.92 -49.74
N LYS A 9 15.87 -23.88 -48.45
CA LYS A 9 14.98 -24.37 -47.39
C LYS A 9 13.73 -23.49 -47.35
N LYS A 10 12.74 -23.82 -48.17
CA LYS A 10 11.39 -23.23 -48.13
C LYS A 10 10.69 -23.76 -46.88
N GLU A 11 11.00 -23.17 -45.73
CA GLU A 11 10.21 -23.42 -44.52
C GLU A 11 8.76 -23.00 -44.82
N SER A 12 7.84 -23.96 -44.75
CA SER A 12 6.43 -23.70 -44.98
C SER A 12 5.95 -22.66 -43.96
N ILE A 13 5.08 -21.73 -44.38
CA ILE A 13 4.46 -20.73 -43.49
C ILE A 13 3.87 -21.42 -42.24
N TRP A 14 3.36 -22.64 -42.42
CA TRP A 14 2.84 -23.50 -41.35
C TRP A 14 3.90 -23.89 -40.31
N ASP A 15 5.13 -24.19 -40.72
CA ASP A 15 6.23 -24.55 -39.82
C ASP A 15 6.72 -23.34 -39.03
N LEU A 16 6.77 -22.17 -39.68
CA LEU A 16 7.10 -20.90 -39.02
C LEU A 16 6.04 -20.54 -37.97
N MET A 17 4.76 -20.65 -38.32
CA MET A 17 3.64 -20.42 -37.40
C MET A 17 3.69 -21.39 -36.20
N ARG A 18 3.97 -22.68 -36.44
CA ARG A 18 4.10 -23.70 -35.39
C ARG A 18 5.25 -23.38 -34.43
N ARG A 19 6.42 -23.00 -34.95
CA ARG A 19 7.58 -22.59 -34.13
C ARG A 19 7.31 -21.32 -33.33
N GLN A 20 6.59 -20.37 -33.91
CA GLN A 20 6.21 -19.15 -33.23
C GLN A 20 5.21 -19.43 -32.09
N GLY A 21 4.25 -20.34 -32.31
CA GLY A 21 3.33 -20.82 -31.27
C GLY A 21 4.07 -21.50 -30.10
N ALA A 22 5.00 -22.41 -30.41
CA ALA A 22 5.82 -23.09 -29.41
C ALA A 22 6.70 -22.11 -28.60
N ARG A 23 7.31 -21.12 -29.26
CA ARG A 23 8.08 -20.05 -28.61
C ARG A 23 7.21 -19.21 -27.68
N ARG A 24 6.01 -18.81 -28.11
CA ARG A 24 5.07 -18.03 -27.28
C ARG A 24 4.63 -18.84 -26.05
N ALA A 25 4.35 -20.14 -26.23
CA ALA A 25 3.98 -21.02 -25.13
C ALA A 25 5.12 -21.17 -24.11
N LEU A 26 6.36 -21.32 -24.57
CA LEU A 26 7.55 -21.42 -23.70
C LEU A 26 7.78 -20.12 -22.92
N VAL A 27 7.71 -18.96 -23.58
CA VAL A 27 7.84 -17.65 -22.91
C VAL A 27 6.75 -17.46 -21.87
N LYS A 28 5.49 -17.79 -22.19
CA LYS A 28 4.37 -17.72 -21.24
C LYS A 28 4.60 -18.64 -20.05
N LYS A 29 5.09 -19.87 -20.27
CA LYS A 29 5.44 -20.82 -19.21
C LYS A 29 6.56 -20.27 -18.31
N ILE A 30 7.62 -19.68 -18.88
CA ILE A 30 8.71 -19.06 -18.12
C ILE A 30 8.22 -17.85 -17.32
N MET A 31 7.36 -17.01 -17.88
CA MET A 31 6.78 -15.85 -17.18
C MET A 31 5.84 -16.24 -16.03
N MET A 32 5.20 -17.41 -16.10
CA MET A 32 4.34 -17.93 -15.03
C MET A 32 5.14 -18.69 -13.95
N ILE A 33 6.25 -19.34 -14.33
CA ILE A 33 7.16 -20.03 -13.39
C ILE A 33 8.02 -19.03 -12.61
N ARG A 34 8.39 -17.90 -13.22
CA ARG A 34 9.04 -16.81 -12.49
C ARG A 34 7.98 -16.16 -11.59
N PRO A 35 8.15 -16.17 -10.26
CA PRO A 35 7.29 -15.36 -9.42
C PRO A 35 7.50 -13.91 -9.88
N LYS A 36 6.46 -13.30 -10.45
CA LYS A 36 6.39 -11.84 -10.55
C LYS A 36 6.71 -11.36 -9.13
N LYS A 37 7.87 -10.76 -8.90
CA LYS A 37 8.17 -10.07 -7.63
C LYS A 37 6.97 -9.17 -7.39
N SER A 38 6.14 -9.60 -6.46
CA SER A 38 4.74 -9.23 -6.49
C SER A 38 4.65 -7.74 -6.28
N LEU A 39 4.07 -7.01 -7.23
CA LEU A 39 3.68 -5.61 -7.01
C LEU A 39 2.81 -5.50 -5.74
N GLU A 40 2.17 -6.58 -5.29
CA GLU A 40 1.49 -6.59 -4.00
C GLU A 40 2.45 -6.45 -2.82
N ALA A 41 3.63 -7.07 -2.83
CA ALA A 41 4.59 -7.01 -1.72
C ALA A 41 5.02 -5.56 -1.45
N THR A 42 5.29 -4.78 -2.51
CA THR A 42 5.59 -3.35 -2.41
C THR A 42 4.36 -2.52 -2.03
N ARG A 43 3.15 -2.95 -2.38
CA ARG A 43 1.89 -2.26 -2.04
C ARG A 43 1.38 -2.56 -0.62
N ARG A 44 1.89 -3.58 0.07
CA ARG A 44 1.42 -3.89 1.45
C ARG A 44 1.81 -2.80 2.46
N PRO A 45 3.07 -2.32 2.50
CA PRO A 45 3.46 -1.24 3.42
C PRO A 45 2.63 0.03 3.22
N SER A 46 2.41 0.45 1.98
CA SER A 46 1.64 1.66 1.67
C SER A 46 0.16 1.52 2.05
N ARG A 47 -0.43 0.33 1.87
CA ARG A 47 -1.80 0.04 2.34
C ARG A 47 -1.91 0.07 3.86
N ALA A 48 -0.92 -0.46 4.58
CA ALA A 48 -0.91 -0.44 6.04
C ALA A 48 -0.79 0.99 6.59
N ILE A 49 0.11 1.80 6.02
CA ILE A 49 0.26 3.22 6.38
C ILE A 49 -1.05 3.96 6.14
N ARG A 50 -1.68 3.78 4.97
CA ARG A 50 -2.95 4.44 4.65
C ARG A 50 -4.06 4.08 5.63
N ARG A 51 -4.14 2.82 6.09
CA ARG A 51 -5.12 2.40 7.11
C ARG A 51 -4.87 3.10 8.44
N ARG A 52 -3.61 3.16 8.89
CA ARG A 52 -3.24 3.85 10.15
C ARG A 52 -3.56 5.35 10.08
N VAL A 53 -3.24 6.01 8.97
CA VAL A 53 -3.58 7.43 8.74
C VAL A 53 -5.10 7.65 8.74
N LYS A 54 -5.88 6.72 8.16
CA LYS A 54 -7.34 6.78 8.20
C LYS A 54 -7.87 6.71 9.64
N THR A 55 -7.38 5.76 10.43
CA THR A 55 -7.75 5.63 11.84
C THR A 55 -7.36 6.87 12.63
N LEU A 56 -6.17 7.44 12.39
CA LEU A 56 -5.73 8.66 13.07
C LEU A 56 -6.67 9.84 12.77
N LYS A 57 -7.09 10.00 11.50
CA LYS A 57 -8.08 11.02 11.12
C LYS A 57 -9.45 10.82 11.78
N GLU A 58 -9.86 9.59 12.07
CA GLU A 58 -11.13 9.28 12.75
C GLU A 58 -11.08 9.59 14.26
N LEU A 59 -9.90 9.57 14.88
CA LEU A 59 -9.73 9.82 16.32
C LEU A 59 -9.62 11.30 16.70
N ILE A 60 -9.25 12.16 15.75
CA ILE A 60 -9.06 13.59 16.03
C ILE A 60 -10.38 14.32 15.74
N PRO A 61 -10.90 15.10 16.69
CA PRO A 61 -12.10 15.89 16.45
C PRO A 61 -11.82 17.00 15.43
N HIS A 62 -12.64 17.07 14.38
CA HIS A 62 -12.57 18.06 13.30
C HIS A 62 -11.20 18.14 12.60
N PRO A 63 -10.75 17.06 11.93
CA PRO A 63 -9.54 17.16 11.13
C PRO A 63 -9.78 18.23 10.07
N LYS A 64 -8.99 19.31 10.10
CA LYS A 64 -8.98 20.28 9.00
C LYS A 64 -8.69 19.49 7.72
N SER A 65 -9.45 19.82 6.69
CA SER A 65 -9.70 19.07 5.45
C SER A 65 -8.79 17.87 5.13
N SER A 66 -9.37 16.81 4.56
CA SER A 66 -8.64 15.59 4.16
C SER A 66 -7.48 15.81 3.16
N SER A 67 -7.32 17.04 2.66
CA SER A 67 -6.26 17.52 1.77
C SER A 67 -5.01 18.07 2.50
N GLU A 68 -5.05 18.29 3.82
CA GLU A 68 -3.86 18.71 4.56
C GLU A 68 -2.85 17.56 4.67
N GLY A 69 -1.57 17.93 4.57
CA GLY A 69 -0.44 17.00 4.61
C GLY A 69 -0.36 16.24 5.93
N LEU A 70 0.44 15.16 5.96
CA LEU A 70 0.61 14.32 7.15
C LEU A 70 1.19 15.11 8.34
N ASP A 71 2.04 16.10 8.09
CA ASP A 71 2.66 16.91 9.15
C ASP A 71 1.63 17.71 9.94
N GLU A 72 0.63 18.26 9.23
CA GLU A 72 -0.45 19.00 9.86
C GLU A 72 -1.36 18.06 10.66
N LEU A 73 -1.64 16.87 10.14
CA LEU A 73 -2.37 15.83 10.87
C LEU A 73 -1.65 15.46 12.18
N PHE A 74 -0.33 15.28 12.14
CA PHE A 74 0.46 14.96 13.33
C PHE A 74 0.50 16.12 14.33
N ARG A 75 0.59 17.37 13.86
CA ARG A 75 0.51 18.55 14.71
C ARG A 75 -0.84 18.65 15.43
N GLN A 76 -1.93 18.52 14.68
CA GLN A 76 -3.28 18.49 15.27
C GLN A 76 -3.46 17.33 16.26
N THR A 77 -2.84 16.18 15.99
CA THR A 77 -2.83 15.05 16.93
C THR A 77 -2.13 15.42 18.23
N ALA A 78 -0.94 16.01 18.15
CA ALA A 78 -0.16 16.41 19.33
C ALA A 78 -0.93 17.44 20.17
N ASP A 79 -1.52 18.44 19.51
CA ASP A 79 -2.36 19.44 20.19
C ASP A 79 -3.56 18.79 20.89
N TYR A 80 -4.21 17.81 20.24
CA TYR A 80 -5.33 17.09 20.83
C TYR A 80 -4.94 16.23 22.03
N ILE A 81 -3.79 15.55 21.98
CA ILE A 81 -3.25 14.79 23.13
C ILE A 81 -3.02 15.74 24.31
N LEU A 82 -2.34 16.86 24.09
CA LEU A 82 -2.10 17.86 25.14
C LEU A 82 -3.40 18.46 25.69
N ALA A 83 -4.42 18.62 24.85
CA ALA A 83 -5.74 19.07 25.30
C ALA A 83 -6.45 18.01 26.16
N LEU A 84 -6.36 16.73 25.79
CA LEU A 84 -6.91 15.62 26.57
C LEU A 84 -6.22 15.49 27.93
N GLU A 85 -4.89 15.55 27.98
CA GLU A 85 -4.13 15.50 29.23
C GLU A 85 -4.57 16.59 30.20
N ARG A 86 -4.68 17.84 29.73
CA ARG A 86 -5.16 18.95 30.55
C ARG A 86 -6.61 18.75 31.03
N LYS A 87 -7.49 18.22 30.18
CA LYS A 87 -8.87 17.90 30.57
C LYS A 87 -8.92 16.84 31.67
N VAL A 88 -8.10 15.80 31.57
CA VAL A 88 -8.01 14.75 32.60
C VAL A 88 -7.54 15.34 33.92
N ILE A 89 -6.52 16.20 33.91
CA ILE A 89 -6.02 16.89 35.12
C ILE A 89 -7.15 17.68 35.78
N VAL A 90 -7.88 18.51 35.02
CA VAL A 90 -8.99 19.32 35.57
C VAL A 90 -10.08 18.43 36.18
N ILE A 91 -10.47 17.37 35.49
CA ILE A 91 -11.50 16.44 35.99
C ILE A 91 -11.02 15.75 37.26
N GLN A 92 -9.76 15.30 37.32
CA GLN A 92 -9.20 14.66 38.51
C GLN A 92 -9.16 15.63 39.70
N THR A 93 -8.71 16.88 39.50
CA THR A 93 -8.72 17.90 40.55
C THR A 93 -10.14 18.18 41.03
N MET A 94 -11.11 18.29 40.12
CA MET A 94 -12.51 18.53 40.47
C MET A 94 -13.09 17.35 41.27
N VAL A 95 -12.82 16.11 40.85
CA VAL A 95 -13.24 14.90 41.58
C VAL A 95 -12.62 14.88 42.97
N GLN A 96 -11.32 15.15 43.09
CA GLN A 96 -10.64 15.18 44.39
C GLN A 96 -11.27 16.22 45.32
N ALA A 97 -11.48 17.45 44.83
CA ALA A 97 -12.10 18.51 45.61
C ALA A 97 -13.51 18.12 46.09
N LEU A 98 -14.33 17.53 45.22
CA LEU A 98 -15.67 17.07 45.59
C LEU A 98 -15.63 15.93 46.62
N THR A 99 -14.74 14.95 46.43
CA THR A 99 -14.62 13.83 47.37
C THR A 99 -14.07 14.25 48.74
N GLU A 100 -13.21 15.28 48.80
CA GLU A 100 -12.73 15.84 50.06
C GLU A 100 -13.82 16.65 50.78
N THR A 101 -14.67 17.35 50.04
CA THR A 101 -15.80 18.10 50.63
C THR A 101 -16.96 17.22 51.09
N ASP A 102 -17.12 16.03 50.52
CA ASP A 102 -18.18 15.08 50.93
C ASP A 102 -17.87 14.36 52.26
N CYS A 103 -16.69 14.58 52.84
CA CYS A 103 -16.20 13.93 54.08
C CYS A 103 -16.25 14.84 55.34
N VAL A 104 -16.88 16.02 55.27
CA VAL A 104 -17.05 16.97 56.39
C VAL A 104 -18.54 17.27 56.60
#